data_AF-A0A969GFJ6-F1
#
_entry.id   AF-A0A969GFJ6-F1
#
_cell.length_a   1.000
_cell.length_b   1.000
_cell.length_c   1.000
_cell.angle_alpha   90.00
_cell.angle_beta   90.00
_cell.angle_gamma   90.00
#
_symmetry.space_group_name_H-M   'P 1'
#
loop_
_entity.id
_entity.type
_entity.pdbx_description
1 polymer ?
#
loop_
_entity_poly.entity_id
_entity_poly.type
_entity_poly.pdbx_seq_one_letter_code
_entity_poly.pdbx_strand_id
1 'polypeptide(L)'
;MSKANERRKQTRLLEAILQELRSATTELRLLRNELERQPTFQNFDEKYSDSQPTQDAKPEDETKKDALAVYDWLTAKGITVRNYHERNAADIVYDQMARFLGERFGNVSRVYEYIKRSLSTGKSFSLNLASSSQNEIADSTQFCDMLSKHAFLASYNYNKKSKTIYANPQRDGKVINFVNGGWFERYAHLSVCTLLKRQNLAYTCLFNPQISFQNGDDFELDLIFLIDNQPLWLECKTGEYAAYITKYSDVRKVLSVPKERAILILLGIEDELTINLTHLYGMTVANEHSFLEKVSVALGITKQIEEKETVKIIAPISGPTSLSTVLNKADVRPVPEYRQQAIVELIAMFKSSNQPITPIELKAALAERIGASRSQVQDILNAMVRSGCFLDGDGQSMLSLSASVAKLVSNNSSIIERKCIESYVRAVLLVTSGYFDSPANIAEFERVVGGTAPDKATIDALDETLGV
;
A
#
# COMPACT_ATOMS: atom_id res chain seq x y z
N MET A 1 -49.16 -49.15 13.71
CA MET A 1 -49.08 -47.74 14.17
C MET A 1 -47.98 -46.95 13.44
N SER A 2 -48.02 -46.75 12.11
CA SER A 2 -46.84 -46.18 11.40
C SER A 2 -47.10 -45.27 10.17
N LYS A 3 -48.30 -44.72 9.97
CA LYS A 3 -48.52 -43.71 8.90
C LYS A 3 -49.32 -42.50 9.36
N ALA A 4 -50.28 -42.71 10.28
CA ALA A 4 -51.06 -41.62 10.86
C ALA A 4 -50.23 -40.70 11.76
N ASN A 5 -49.22 -41.24 12.46
CA ASN A 5 -48.36 -40.46 13.35
C ASN A 5 -47.34 -39.62 12.57
N GLU A 6 -46.81 -40.17 11.47
CA GLU A 6 -45.93 -39.47 10.51
C GLU A 6 -46.65 -38.27 9.88
N ARG A 7 -47.89 -38.48 9.39
CA ARG A 7 -48.70 -37.41 8.81
C ARG A 7 -49.00 -36.32 9.83
N ARG A 8 -49.34 -36.67 11.08
CA ARG A 8 -49.56 -35.69 12.15
C ARG A 8 -48.31 -34.87 12.47
N LYS A 9 -47.11 -35.49 12.45
CA LYS A 9 -45.84 -34.76 12.63
C LYS A 9 -45.56 -33.82 11.45
N GLN A 10 -45.78 -34.26 10.21
CA GLN A 10 -45.61 -33.42 9.03
C GLN A 10 -46.60 -32.25 9.01
N THR A 11 -47.86 -32.47 9.37
CA THR A 11 -48.85 -31.39 9.47
C THR A 11 -48.45 -30.34 10.51
N ARG A 12 -48.00 -30.77 11.70
CA ARG A 12 -47.52 -29.84 12.74
C ARG A 12 -46.28 -29.05 12.32
N LEU A 13 -45.35 -29.67 11.60
CA LEU A 13 -44.17 -28.99 11.07
C LEU A 13 -44.57 -27.95 10.01
N LEU A 14 -45.51 -28.29 9.13
CA LEU A 14 -46.02 -27.37 8.12
C LEU A 14 -46.75 -26.18 8.75
N GLU A 15 -47.55 -26.41 9.80
CA GLU A 15 -48.21 -25.35 10.56
C GLU A 15 -47.21 -24.41 11.24
N ALA A 16 -46.15 -24.95 11.83
CA ALA A 16 -45.08 -24.15 12.44
C ALA A 16 -44.35 -23.27 11.41
N ILE A 17 -44.00 -23.84 10.25
CA ILE A 17 -43.36 -23.10 9.15
C ILE A 17 -44.28 -21.99 8.62
N LEU A 18 -45.58 -22.28 8.43
CA LEU A 18 -46.55 -21.29 7.99
C LEU A 18 -46.72 -20.15 9.02
N GLN A 19 -46.60 -20.45 10.30
CA GLN A 19 -46.68 -19.45 11.36
C GLN A 19 -45.43 -18.55 11.38
N GLU A 20 -44.23 -19.11 11.22
CA GLU A 20 -43.00 -18.32 11.06
C GLU A 20 -43.03 -17.43 9.82
N LEU A 21 -43.49 -17.95 8.67
CA LEU A 21 -43.62 -17.15 7.44
C LEU A 21 -44.61 -15.98 7.60
N ARG A 22 -45.71 -16.18 8.32
CA ARG A 22 -46.66 -15.10 8.63
C ARG A 22 -46.04 -14.05 9.56
N SER A 23 -45.25 -14.47 10.54
CA SER A 23 -44.51 -13.57 11.43
C SER A 23 -43.52 -12.72 10.64
N ALA A 24 -42.67 -13.36 9.83
CA ALA A 24 -41.68 -12.68 8.99
C ALA A 24 -42.33 -11.71 7.99
N THR A 25 -43.46 -12.09 7.39
CA THR A 25 -44.21 -11.21 6.47
C THR A 25 -44.77 -9.98 7.19
N THR A 26 -45.22 -10.14 8.44
CA THR A 26 -45.72 -9.03 9.25
C THR A 26 -44.60 -8.07 9.63
N GLU A 27 -43.44 -8.61 10.01
CA GLU A 27 -42.26 -7.83 10.36
C GLU A 27 -41.71 -7.04 9.16
N LEU A 28 -41.64 -7.67 7.98
CA LEU A 28 -41.29 -6.98 6.72
C LEU A 28 -42.28 -5.86 6.37
N ARG A 29 -43.57 -6.05 6.64
CA ARG A 29 -44.58 -5.01 6.40
C ARG A 29 -44.44 -3.84 7.38
N LEU A 30 -44.07 -4.11 8.64
CA LEU A 30 -43.80 -3.08 9.63
C LEU A 30 -42.54 -2.28 9.25
N LEU A 31 -41.45 -2.96 8.89
CA LEU A 31 -40.21 -2.32 8.43
C LEU A 31 -40.44 -1.48 7.16
N ARG A 32 -41.25 -1.97 6.21
CA ARG A 32 -41.62 -1.21 5.02
C ARG A 32 -42.42 0.06 5.35
N ASN A 33 -43.39 -0.04 6.25
CA ASN A 33 -44.15 1.13 6.71
C ASN A 33 -43.25 2.12 7.48
N GLU A 34 -42.21 1.65 8.15
CA GLU A 34 -41.24 2.50 8.85
C GLU A 34 -40.27 3.20 7.88
N LEU A 35 -39.86 2.51 6.81
CA LEU A 35 -39.15 3.09 5.66
C LEU A 35 -39.99 4.14 4.92
N GLU A 36 -41.30 3.91 4.74
CA GLU A 36 -42.22 4.88 4.11
C GLU A 36 -42.54 6.09 5.00
N ARG A 37 -42.22 6.04 6.31
CA ARG A 37 -42.37 7.16 7.27
C ARG A 37 -41.12 8.01 7.44
N GLN A 38 -39.99 7.60 6.86
CA GLN A 38 -38.83 8.49 6.76
C GLN A 38 -39.12 9.55 5.67
N PRO A 39 -38.82 10.83 5.91
CA PRO A 39 -39.02 11.86 4.89
C PRO A 39 -38.10 11.55 3.70
N THR A 40 -38.71 11.10 2.61
CA THR A 40 -38.07 10.94 1.31
C THR A 40 -37.77 12.32 0.76
N PHE A 41 -36.47 12.63 0.58
CA PHE A 41 -36.07 13.68 -0.36
C PHE A 41 -36.50 13.21 -1.75
N GLN A 42 -37.57 13.81 -2.26
CA GLN A 42 -38.17 13.50 -3.55
C GLN A 42 -37.25 13.92 -4.70
N ASN A 43 -37.09 13.02 -5.65
CA ASN A 43 -36.73 13.32 -7.03
C ASN A 43 -37.72 14.33 -7.63
N PHE A 44 -37.22 15.30 -8.38
CA PHE A 44 -37.99 16.02 -9.38
C PHE A 44 -37.13 16.22 -10.62
N ASP A 45 -37.53 15.59 -11.72
CA ASP A 45 -37.16 16.00 -13.07
C ASP A 45 -38.41 16.45 -13.83
N GLU A 46 -38.20 17.53 -14.58
CA GLU A 46 -38.95 18.06 -15.73
C GLU A 46 -40.32 18.74 -15.57
N LYS A 47 -40.26 20.09 -15.50
CA LYS A 47 -40.69 21.08 -16.52
C LYS A 47 -41.36 22.29 -15.85
N TYR A 48 -40.75 23.47 -15.95
CA TYR A 48 -41.40 24.70 -16.44
C TYR A 48 -40.37 25.79 -16.75
N SER A 49 -40.68 26.50 -17.83
CA SER A 49 -39.99 27.58 -18.52
C SER A 49 -39.83 28.86 -17.69
N ASP A 50 -38.71 29.54 -17.93
CA ASP A 50 -38.46 30.99 -17.92
C ASP A 50 -38.46 31.77 -16.59
N SER A 51 -37.26 32.09 -16.10
CA SER A 51 -36.84 33.45 -15.70
C SER A 51 -35.39 33.45 -15.14
N GLN A 52 -34.50 34.19 -15.80
CA GLN A 52 -33.21 34.64 -15.24
C GLN A 52 -33.41 35.96 -14.44
N PRO A 53 -32.39 36.50 -13.74
CA PRO A 53 -31.46 35.86 -12.81
C PRO A 53 -31.32 36.70 -11.51
N THR A 54 -30.95 36.09 -10.39
CA THR A 54 -30.22 36.83 -9.34
C THR A 54 -29.16 35.94 -8.70
N GLN A 55 -27.95 36.47 -8.74
CA GLN A 55 -26.70 35.94 -8.20
C GLN A 55 -26.80 35.76 -6.68
N ASP A 56 -26.37 34.61 -6.19
CA ASP A 56 -25.52 34.52 -5.00
C ASP A 56 -24.79 33.17 -5.00
N ALA A 57 -23.46 33.25 -5.10
CA ALA A 57 -22.57 32.12 -5.28
C ALA A 57 -22.38 31.33 -3.98
N LYS A 58 -22.64 30.02 -4.05
CA LYS A 58 -22.06 28.99 -3.16
C LYS A 58 -21.38 27.93 -4.02
N PRO A 59 -20.30 27.30 -3.53
CA PRO A 59 -19.39 26.53 -4.36
C PRO A 59 -19.98 25.15 -4.66
N GLU A 60 -20.66 25.03 -5.80
CA GLU A 60 -20.90 23.74 -6.43
C GLU A 60 -19.69 23.38 -7.31
N ASP A 61 -19.20 22.16 -7.11
CA ASP A 61 -18.71 21.29 -8.19
C ASP A 61 -17.25 21.45 -8.70
N GLU A 62 -16.27 21.21 -7.82
CA GLU A 62 -14.89 20.91 -8.25
C GLU A 62 -14.73 19.44 -8.69
N THR A 63 -15.50 18.50 -8.11
CA THR A 63 -15.33 17.05 -8.38
C THR A 63 -15.87 16.55 -9.72
N LYS A 64 -16.90 17.16 -10.34
CA LYS A 64 -17.34 16.74 -11.69
C LYS A 64 -16.47 17.29 -12.82
N LYS A 65 -15.72 18.38 -12.58
CA LYS A 65 -14.80 18.95 -13.57
C LYS A 65 -13.59 18.06 -13.83
N ASP A 66 -13.15 17.28 -12.83
CA ASP A 66 -11.94 16.46 -12.90
C ASP A 66 -12.12 15.13 -13.66
N ALA A 67 -13.33 14.60 -13.87
CA ALA A 67 -13.53 13.38 -14.69
C ALA A 67 -13.58 13.69 -16.20
N LEU A 68 -13.86 14.94 -16.56
CA LEU A 68 -14.16 15.35 -17.94
C LEU A 68 -12.94 15.22 -18.86
N ALA A 69 -11.73 15.51 -18.40
CA ALA A 69 -10.57 15.55 -19.30
C ALA A 69 -10.14 14.16 -19.81
N VAL A 70 -10.20 13.11 -18.98
CA VAL A 70 -9.96 11.73 -19.45
C VAL A 70 -11.05 11.28 -20.40
N TYR A 71 -12.31 11.60 -20.08
CA TYR A 71 -13.46 11.32 -20.92
C TYR A 71 -13.34 11.97 -22.30
N ASP A 72 -12.97 13.25 -22.33
CA ASP A 72 -12.76 14.03 -23.55
C ASP A 72 -11.57 13.48 -24.36
N TRP A 73 -10.49 13.08 -23.69
CA TRP A 73 -9.33 12.46 -24.34
C TRP A 73 -9.69 11.13 -25.03
N LEU A 74 -10.50 10.28 -24.39
CA LEU A 74 -11.01 9.05 -25.00
C LEU A 74 -11.95 9.35 -26.17
N THR A 75 -12.88 10.29 -25.97
CA THR A 75 -13.86 10.70 -26.99
C THR A 75 -13.18 11.27 -28.23
N ALA A 76 -12.13 12.09 -28.06
CA ALA A 76 -11.33 12.63 -29.16
C ALA A 76 -10.63 11.56 -30.00
N LYS A 77 -10.44 10.35 -29.46
CA LYS A 77 -9.92 9.17 -30.16
C LYS A 77 -11.02 8.29 -30.77
N GLY A 78 -12.28 8.73 -30.68
CA GLY A 78 -13.43 7.97 -31.14
C GLY A 78 -13.76 6.77 -30.25
N ILE A 79 -13.32 6.80 -28.99
CA ILE A 79 -13.60 5.78 -27.99
C ILE A 79 -14.75 6.28 -27.12
N THR A 80 -15.81 5.48 -27.02
CA THR A 80 -16.99 5.83 -26.21
C THR A 80 -16.83 5.26 -24.81
N VAL A 81 -16.98 6.09 -23.78
CA VAL A 81 -17.08 5.62 -22.39
C VAL A 81 -18.55 5.36 -22.07
N ARG A 82 -18.91 4.08 -21.83
CA ARG A 82 -20.29 3.69 -21.51
C ARG A 82 -20.63 3.88 -20.04
N ASN A 83 -19.69 3.55 -19.18
CA ASN A 83 -19.84 3.61 -17.73
C ASN A 83 -18.46 3.71 -17.08
N TYR A 84 -18.40 4.21 -15.84
CA TYR A 84 -17.21 4.20 -15.00
C TYR A 84 -17.62 4.21 -13.53
N HIS A 85 -16.71 3.85 -12.63
CA HIS A 85 -16.99 3.83 -11.20
C HIS A 85 -17.01 5.26 -10.64
N GLU A 86 -18.20 5.71 -10.21
CA GLU A 86 -18.36 6.95 -9.45
C GLU A 86 -18.11 6.73 -7.96
N ARG A 87 -17.27 7.60 -7.39
CA ARG A 87 -16.87 7.48 -5.98
C ARG A 87 -18.04 7.77 -5.05
N ASN A 88 -18.25 6.89 -4.07
CA ASN A 88 -19.29 7.04 -3.05
C ASN A 88 -18.73 6.81 -1.64
N ALA A 89 -19.56 7.03 -0.62
CA ALA A 89 -19.14 6.92 0.78
C ALA A 89 -18.66 5.51 1.18
N ALA A 90 -19.19 4.45 0.56
CA ALA A 90 -18.77 3.08 0.85
C ALA A 90 -17.33 2.81 0.38
N ASP A 91 -16.86 3.51 -0.66
CA ASP A 91 -15.50 3.34 -1.18
C ASP A 91 -14.43 3.60 -0.12
N ILE A 92 -14.67 4.49 0.85
CA ILE A 92 -13.74 4.76 1.95
C ILE A 92 -13.40 3.46 2.71
N VAL A 93 -14.39 2.59 2.92
CA VAL A 93 -14.21 1.32 3.64
C VAL A 93 -13.41 0.34 2.79
N TYR A 94 -13.76 0.20 1.51
CA TYR A 94 -13.03 -0.67 0.57
C TYR A 94 -11.59 -0.20 0.38
N ASP A 95 -11.36 1.11 0.29
CA ASP A 95 -10.05 1.74 0.12
C ASP A 95 -9.15 1.50 1.34
N GLN A 96 -9.71 1.58 2.56
CA GLN A 96 -8.98 1.26 3.79
C GLN A 96 -8.54 -0.21 3.82
N MET A 97 -9.41 -1.14 3.44
CA MET A 97 -9.07 -2.56 3.38
C MET A 97 -8.06 -2.87 2.28
N ALA A 98 -8.24 -2.27 1.09
CA ALA A 98 -7.32 -2.40 -0.04
C ALA A 98 -5.91 -1.92 0.33
N ARG A 99 -5.82 -0.75 0.98
CA ARG A 99 -4.55 -0.22 1.48
C ARG A 99 -3.90 -1.15 2.50
N PHE A 100 -4.67 -1.62 3.49
CA PHE A 100 -4.14 -2.55 4.50
C PHE A 100 -3.59 -3.83 3.87
N LEU A 101 -4.36 -4.42 2.95
CA LEU A 101 -3.98 -5.65 2.26
C LEU A 101 -2.74 -5.45 1.37
N GLY A 102 -2.70 -4.38 0.57
CA GLY A 102 -1.59 -4.09 -0.34
C GLY A 102 -0.28 -3.77 0.37
N GLU A 103 -0.30 -2.91 1.38
CA GLU A 103 0.90 -2.51 2.15
C GLU A 103 1.52 -3.66 2.95
N ARG A 104 0.71 -4.69 3.27
CA ARG A 104 1.10 -5.83 4.12
C ARG A 104 0.94 -7.17 3.41
N PHE A 105 0.92 -7.19 2.08
CA PHE A 105 0.54 -8.37 1.31
C PHE A 105 1.41 -9.59 1.67
N GLY A 106 2.72 -9.41 1.90
CA GLY A 106 3.61 -10.50 2.34
C GLY A 106 3.14 -11.21 3.62
N ASN A 107 2.55 -10.48 4.57
CA ASN A 107 2.03 -11.03 5.83
C ASN A 107 0.56 -11.48 5.75
N VAL A 108 -0.23 -10.93 4.83
CA VAL A 108 -1.69 -11.14 4.76
C VAL A 108 -2.08 -12.10 3.64
N SER A 109 -1.20 -12.38 2.67
CA SER A 109 -1.45 -13.23 1.49
C SER A 109 -2.09 -14.57 1.85
N ARG A 110 -1.60 -15.24 2.90
CA ARG A 110 -2.10 -16.56 3.30
C ARG A 110 -3.54 -16.52 3.82
N VAL A 111 -3.93 -15.50 4.59
CA VAL A 111 -5.34 -15.36 5.02
C VAL A 111 -6.23 -14.92 3.86
N TYR A 112 -5.72 -14.05 2.98
CA TYR A 112 -6.40 -13.64 1.75
C TYR A 112 -6.73 -14.84 0.85
N GLU A 113 -5.80 -15.77 0.61
CA GLU A 113 -6.03 -16.97 -0.19
C GLU A 113 -7.09 -17.89 0.44
N TYR A 114 -7.14 -17.98 1.77
CA TYR A 114 -8.19 -18.72 2.48
C TYR A 114 -9.57 -18.07 2.30
N ILE A 115 -9.65 -16.74 2.33
CA ILE A 115 -10.89 -15.99 2.07
C ILE A 115 -11.33 -16.21 0.62
N LYS A 116 -10.42 -16.06 -0.36
CA LYS A 116 -10.69 -16.25 -1.78
C LYS A 116 -11.20 -17.67 -2.08
N ARG A 117 -10.54 -18.70 -1.54
CA ARG A 117 -10.98 -20.10 -1.64
C ARG A 117 -12.31 -20.36 -0.94
N SER A 118 -12.56 -19.69 0.17
CA SER A 118 -13.81 -19.81 0.92
C SER A 118 -14.98 -19.23 0.13
N LEU A 119 -14.80 -18.08 -0.53
CA LEU A 119 -15.80 -17.46 -1.41
C LEU A 119 -16.12 -18.32 -2.63
N SER A 120 -15.12 -18.97 -3.24
CA SER A 120 -15.34 -19.85 -4.40
C SER A 120 -16.04 -21.17 -4.03
N THR A 121 -15.74 -21.74 -2.86
CA THR A 121 -16.33 -23.01 -2.41
C THR A 121 -17.62 -22.83 -1.60
N GLY A 122 -17.90 -21.62 -1.11
CA GLY A 122 -19.02 -21.34 -0.21
C GLY A 122 -18.88 -21.93 1.20
N LYS A 123 -17.68 -22.38 1.58
CA LYS A 123 -17.41 -23.02 2.88
C LYS A 123 -16.64 -22.09 3.79
N SER A 124 -16.94 -22.10 5.09
CA SER A 124 -16.08 -21.48 6.11
C SER A 124 -14.67 -22.07 6.09
N PHE A 125 -13.70 -21.31 6.61
CA PHE A 125 -12.31 -21.76 6.68
C PHE A 125 -11.74 -21.70 8.10
N SER A 126 -10.67 -22.49 8.29
CA SER A 126 -9.84 -22.49 9.49
C SER A 126 -8.38 -22.36 9.08
N LEU A 127 -7.65 -21.39 9.62
CA LEU A 127 -6.26 -21.11 9.33
C LEU A 127 -5.43 -21.13 10.62
N ASN A 128 -4.51 -22.09 10.74
CA ASN A 128 -3.60 -22.20 11.88
C ASN A 128 -2.32 -21.39 11.63
N LEU A 129 -2.03 -20.43 12.52
CA LEU A 129 -0.89 -19.53 12.47
C LEU A 129 0.14 -19.82 13.60
N ALA A 130 0.13 -21.03 14.17
CA ALA A 130 0.99 -21.35 15.31
C ALA A 130 2.49 -21.25 14.99
N SER A 131 2.86 -21.61 13.75
CA SER A 131 4.22 -21.54 13.22
C SER A 131 4.54 -20.22 12.49
N SER A 132 3.57 -19.30 12.41
CA SER A 132 3.72 -18.02 11.73
C SER A 132 4.49 -17.00 12.57
N SER A 133 5.04 -15.98 11.92
CA SER A 133 5.68 -14.87 12.62
C SER A 133 4.66 -14.06 13.43
N GLN A 134 5.14 -13.29 14.41
CA GLN A 134 4.23 -12.39 15.17
C GLN A 134 3.60 -11.32 14.28
N ASN A 135 4.32 -10.85 13.26
CA ASN A 135 3.81 -9.89 12.29
C ASN A 135 2.72 -10.50 11.41
N GLU A 136 2.91 -11.73 10.90
CA GLU A 136 1.88 -12.44 10.13
C GLU A 136 0.61 -12.68 10.96
N ILE A 137 0.76 -13.08 12.24
CA ILE A 137 -0.37 -13.26 13.16
C ILE A 137 -1.11 -11.94 13.38
N ALA A 138 -0.38 -10.86 13.70
CA ALA A 138 -0.96 -9.56 13.98
C ALA A 138 -1.69 -9.01 12.75
N ASP A 139 -1.04 -9.02 11.58
CA ASP A 139 -1.62 -8.49 10.34
C ASP A 139 -2.81 -9.32 9.87
N SER A 140 -2.73 -10.66 9.95
CA SER A 140 -3.85 -11.54 9.57
C SER A 140 -5.06 -11.36 10.48
N THR A 141 -4.85 -11.21 11.80
CA THR A 141 -5.95 -11.01 12.75
C THR A 141 -6.56 -9.62 12.60
N GLN A 142 -5.73 -8.58 12.45
CA GLN A 142 -6.20 -7.22 12.19
C GLN A 142 -6.99 -7.12 10.89
N PHE A 143 -6.56 -7.79 9.82
CA PHE A 143 -7.30 -7.80 8.57
C PHE A 143 -8.68 -8.46 8.73
N CYS A 144 -8.73 -9.63 9.39
CA CYS A 144 -10.01 -10.29 9.68
C CYS A 144 -10.91 -9.46 10.60
N ASP A 145 -10.36 -8.75 11.58
CA ASP A 145 -11.11 -7.80 12.43
C ASP A 145 -11.71 -6.66 11.59
N MET A 146 -10.93 -6.09 10.66
CA MET A 146 -11.41 -5.05 9.74
C MET A 146 -12.54 -5.58 8.85
N LEU A 147 -12.39 -6.77 8.28
CA LEU A 147 -13.41 -7.40 7.44
C LEU A 147 -14.67 -7.71 8.26
N SER A 148 -14.52 -8.25 9.48
CA SER A 148 -15.64 -8.55 10.38
C SER A 148 -16.41 -7.29 10.77
N LYS A 149 -15.70 -6.21 11.15
CA LYS A 149 -16.28 -4.92 11.56
C LYS A 149 -17.19 -4.31 10.50
N HIS A 150 -16.88 -4.52 9.22
CA HIS A 150 -17.63 -3.98 8.09
C HIS A 150 -18.50 -5.02 7.39
N ALA A 151 -18.78 -6.15 8.06
CA ALA A 151 -19.62 -7.22 7.55
C ALA A 151 -19.15 -7.83 6.21
N PHE A 152 -17.84 -7.95 5.99
CA PHE A 152 -17.29 -8.78 4.90
C PHE A 152 -17.16 -10.25 5.34
N LEU A 153 -17.18 -10.50 6.65
CA LEU A 153 -17.26 -11.83 7.24
C LEU A 153 -18.62 -12.01 7.93
N ALA A 154 -19.29 -13.12 7.64
CA ALA A 154 -20.49 -13.58 8.34
C ALA A 154 -20.16 -14.11 9.74
N SER A 155 -18.98 -14.69 9.91
CA SER A 155 -18.44 -15.04 11.21
C SER A 155 -16.94 -14.92 11.23
N TYR A 156 -16.40 -14.56 12.39
CA TYR A 156 -14.97 -14.49 12.65
C TYR A 156 -14.70 -14.80 14.12
N ASN A 157 -13.73 -15.68 14.37
CA ASN A 157 -13.19 -15.94 15.69
C ASN A 157 -11.70 -16.25 15.59
N TYR A 158 -10.91 -15.64 16.46
CA TYR A 158 -9.51 -15.99 16.63
C TYR A 158 -9.28 -16.70 17.97
N ASN A 159 -8.85 -17.95 17.92
CA ASN A 159 -8.45 -18.70 19.09
C ASN A 159 -6.99 -18.38 19.45
N LYS A 160 -6.79 -17.56 20.48
CA LYS A 160 -5.45 -17.14 20.95
C LYS A 160 -4.57 -18.31 21.42
N LYS A 161 -5.15 -19.38 21.98
CA LYS A 161 -4.39 -20.53 22.50
C LYS A 161 -3.82 -21.37 21.35
N SER A 162 -4.64 -21.69 20.36
CA SER A 162 -4.22 -22.47 19.20
C SER A 162 -3.66 -21.62 18.04
N LYS A 163 -3.71 -20.29 18.19
CA LYS A 163 -3.39 -19.31 17.14
C LYS A 163 -4.12 -19.62 15.83
N THR A 164 -5.42 -19.92 15.92
CA THR A 164 -6.23 -20.33 14.77
C THR A 164 -7.32 -19.32 14.47
N ILE A 165 -7.39 -18.88 13.22
CA ILE A 165 -8.50 -18.08 12.69
C ILE A 165 -9.59 -19.04 12.19
N TYR A 166 -10.82 -18.82 12.62
CA TYR A 166 -12.03 -19.43 12.06
C TYR A 166 -12.87 -18.31 11.47
N ALA A 167 -13.22 -18.40 10.19
CA ALA A 167 -14.00 -17.35 9.55
C ALA A 167 -14.88 -17.88 8.41
N ASN A 168 -15.94 -17.13 8.12
CA ASN A 168 -16.83 -17.36 7.00
C ASN A 168 -17.08 -16.02 6.28
N PRO A 169 -16.56 -15.82 5.06
CA PRO A 169 -16.84 -14.63 4.26
C PRO A 169 -18.31 -14.48 3.88
N GLN A 170 -18.79 -13.24 3.79
CA GLN A 170 -20.10 -12.94 3.22
C GLN A 170 -20.07 -13.17 1.72
N ARG A 171 -21.08 -13.87 1.19
CA ARG A 171 -21.23 -14.16 -0.24
C ARG A 171 -22.06 -13.08 -0.94
N ASP A 172 -21.71 -11.83 -0.69
CA ASP A 172 -22.25 -10.68 -1.41
C ASP A 172 -21.41 -10.39 -2.66
N GLY A 173 -22.05 -9.97 -3.75
CA GLY A 173 -21.37 -9.71 -5.02
C GLY A 173 -20.24 -8.68 -4.91
N LYS A 174 -20.41 -7.63 -4.09
CA LYS A 174 -19.38 -6.61 -3.91
C LYS A 174 -18.19 -7.13 -3.12
N VAL A 175 -18.43 -7.98 -2.12
CA VAL A 175 -17.36 -8.64 -1.35
C VAL A 175 -16.59 -9.61 -2.25
N ILE A 176 -17.29 -10.39 -3.06
CA ILE A 176 -16.68 -11.30 -4.04
C ILE A 176 -15.80 -10.52 -5.03
N ASN A 177 -16.33 -9.46 -5.62
CA ASN A 177 -15.59 -8.65 -6.60
C ASN A 177 -14.36 -7.97 -5.97
N PHE A 178 -14.51 -7.45 -4.74
CA PHE A 178 -13.39 -6.88 -4.01
C PHE A 178 -12.27 -7.91 -3.81
N VAL A 179 -12.58 -9.09 -3.28
CA VAL A 179 -11.57 -10.15 -3.02
C VAL A 179 -10.99 -10.71 -4.31
N ASN A 180 -11.77 -10.79 -5.40
CA ASN A 180 -11.32 -11.38 -6.66
C ASN A 180 -10.45 -10.46 -7.54
N GLY A 181 -10.20 -9.22 -7.15
CA GLY A 181 -9.31 -8.33 -7.89
C GLY A 181 -9.48 -6.85 -7.53
N GLY A 182 -10.71 -6.44 -7.19
CA GLY A 182 -11.02 -5.02 -6.95
C GLY A 182 -10.21 -4.38 -5.81
N TRP A 183 -9.74 -5.16 -4.82
CA TRP A 183 -8.84 -4.64 -3.80
C TRP A 183 -7.50 -4.18 -4.38
N PHE A 184 -6.99 -4.88 -5.39
CA PHE A 184 -5.67 -4.63 -5.96
C PHE A 184 -5.70 -3.42 -6.87
N GLU A 185 -6.76 -3.29 -7.68
CA GLU A 185 -7.04 -2.10 -8.47
C GLU A 185 -7.18 -0.85 -7.58
N ARG A 186 -7.94 -0.96 -6.48
CA ARG A 186 -8.05 0.13 -5.48
C ARG A 186 -6.71 0.47 -4.85
N TYR A 187 -5.91 -0.53 -4.50
CA TYR A 187 -4.59 -0.30 -3.94
C TYR A 187 -3.66 0.43 -4.92
N ALA A 188 -3.64 0.00 -6.18
CA ALA A 188 -2.86 0.67 -7.23
C ALA A 188 -3.33 2.12 -7.44
N HIS A 189 -4.65 2.34 -7.52
CA HIS A 189 -5.25 3.68 -7.63
C HIS A 189 -4.83 4.59 -6.47
N LEU A 190 -5.02 4.15 -5.22
CA LEU A 190 -4.65 4.94 -4.03
C LEU A 190 -3.16 5.25 -3.99
N SER A 191 -2.33 4.29 -4.39
CA SER A 191 -0.87 4.43 -4.42
C SER A 191 -0.43 5.46 -5.46
N VAL A 192 -0.98 5.39 -6.68
CA VAL A 192 -0.70 6.38 -7.74
C VAL A 192 -1.25 7.76 -7.38
N CYS A 193 -2.50 7.87 -6.89
CA CYS A 193 -3.04 9.14 -6.43
C CYS A 193 -2.19 9.77 -5.33
N THR A 194 -1.66 8.97 -4.40
CA THR A 194 -0.75 9.45 -3.36
C THR A 194 0.55 9.96 -3.96
N LEU A 195 1.13 9.23 -4.92
CA LEU A 195 2.32 9.65 -5.66
C LEU A 195 2.10 10.96 -6.43
N LEU A 196 1.00 11.09 -7.17
CA LEU A 196 0.71 12.28 -7.98
C LEU A 196 0.48 13.52 -7.10
N LYS A 197 -0.30 13.37 -6.03
CA LYS A 197 -0.49 14.44 -5.03
C LYS A 197 0.83 14.88 -4.42
N ARG A 198 1.69 13.91 -4.09
CA ARG A 198 3.01 14.13 -3.53
C ARG A 198 3.93 14.91 -4.48
N GLN A 199 3.83 14.64 -5.77
CA GLN A 199 4.60 15.33 -6.82
C GLN A 199 3.93 16.63 -7.29
N ASN A 200 2.80 17.02 -6.67
CA ASN A 200 1.99 18.16 -7.08
C ASN A 200 1.60 18.14 -8.57
N LEU A 201 1.41 16.94 -9.13
CA LEU A 201 1.00 16.76 -10.52
C LEU A 201 -0.52 16.85 -10.58
N ALA A 202 -1.03 17.72 -11.45
CA ALA A 202 -2.44 17.77 -11.77
C ALA A 202 -2.79 16.52 -12.61
N TYR A 203 -3.89 15.87 -12.25
CA TYR A 203 -4.34 14.69 -12.97
C TYR A 203 -5.84 14.57 -12.92
N THR A 204 -6.34 13.86 -13.92
CA THR A 204 -7.71 13.37 -13.99
C THR A 204 -7.67 11.86 -14.12
N CYS A 205 -8.70 11.15 -13.65
CA CYS A 205 -8.70 9.69 -13.62
C CYS A 205 -10.11 9.12 -13.83
N LEU A 206 -10.20 8.02 -14.57
CA LEU A 206 -11.37 7.15 -14.56
C LEU A 206 -10.99 5.80 -13.95
N PHE A 207 -11.86 5.31 -13.07
CA PHE A 207 -11.73 4.02 -12.42
C PHE A 207 -12.75 3.03 -12.99
N ASN A 208 -12.29 1.86 -13.42
CA ASN A 208 -13.07 0.83 -14.10
C ASN A 208 -13.95 1.35 -15.28
N PRO A 209 -13.45 2.21 -16.20
CA PRO A 209 -14.28 2.64 -17.31
C PRO A 209 -14.52 1.49 -18.31
N GLN A 210 -15.79 1.28 -18.64
CA GLN A 210 -16.23 0.43 -19.73
C GLN A 210 -16.22 1.25 -21.01
N ILE A 211 -15.36 0.87 -21.95
CA ILE A 211 -15.12 1.58 -23.20
C ILE A 211 -15.53 0.75 -24.41
N SER A 212 -15.88 1.44 -25.49
CA SER A 212 -16.17 0.84 -26.79
C SER A 212 -15.34 1.48 -27.87
N PHE A 213 -14.75 0.63 -28.69
CA PHE A 213 -14.00 1.03 -29.88
C PHE A 213 -14.94 1.22 -31.08
N GLN A 214 -14.45 1.91 -32.10
CA GLN A 214 -15.21 2.19 -33.32
C GLN A 214 -15.61 0.92 -34.11
N ASN A 215 -14.87 -0.17 -33.93
CA ASN A 215 -15.17 -1.47 -34.54
C ASN A 215 -16.28 -2.24 -33.81
N GLY A 216 -16.82 -1.70 -32.71
CA GLY A 216 -17.87 -2.30 -31.90
C GLY A 216 -17.37 -3.21 -30.77
N ASP A 217 -16.05 -3.43 -30.66
CA ASP A 217 -15.49 -4.20 -29.55
C ASP A 217 -15.55 -3.40 -28.25
N ASP A 218 -15.88 -4.09 -27.15
CA ASP A 218 -15.92 -3.52 -25.81
C ASP A 218 -14.71 -3.97 -24.98
N PHE A 219 -14.27 -3.09 -24.09
CA PHE A 219 -13.17 -3.36 -23.17
C PHE A 219 -13.38 -2.61 -21.85
N GLU A 220 -12.91 -3.19 -20.74
CA GLU A 220 -12.91 -2.55 -19.44
C GLU A 220 -11.45 -2.27 -19.07
N LEU A 221 -11.14 -1.01 -18.79
CA LEU A 221 -9.83 -0.62 -18.25
C LEU A 221 -9.92 -0.63 -16.74
N ASP A 222 -8.88 -1.09 -16.04
CA ASP A 222 -8.89 -0.96 -14.58
C ASP A 222 -8.69 0.50 -14.16
N LEU A 223 -7.62 1.16 -14.62
CA LEU A 223 -7.29 2.55 -14.26
C LEU A 223 -6.71 3.33 -15.42
N ILE A 224 -7.30 4.48 -15.76
CA ILE A 224 -6.72 5.38 -16.75
C ILE A 224 -6.63 6.80 -16.18
N PHE A 225 -5.40 7.33 -16.17
CA PHE A 225 -5.10 8.69 -15.75
C PHE A 225 -4.73 9.53 -16.97
N LEU A 226 -5.02 10.82 -16.89
CA LEU A 226 -4.46 11.83 -17.78
C LEU A 226 -3.69 12.83 -16.92
N ILE A 227 -2.37 12.87 -17.12
CA ILE A 227 -1.42 13.68 -16.34
C ILE A 227 -0.66 14.53 -17.36
N ASP A 228 -0.78 15.85 -17.28
CA ASP A 228 -0.24 16.80 -18.28
C ASP A 228 -0.60 16.41 -19.74
N ASN A 229 -1.87 16.05 -19.96
CA ASN A 229 -2.41 15.55 -21.25
C ASN A 229 -1.76 14.26 -21.80
N GLN A 230 -1.00 13.55 -20.98
CA GLN A 230 -0.40 12.26 -21.35
C GLN A 230 -1.08 11.11 -20.60
N PRO A 231 -1.59 10.08 -21.30
CA PRO A 231 -2.31 8.99 -20.66
C PRO A 231 -1.36 8.11 -19.86
N LEU A 232 -1.82 7.63 -18.72
CA LEU A 232 -1.16 6.56 -17.94
C LEU A 232 -2.21 5.50 -17.64
N TRP A 233 -2.05 4.32 -18.24
CA TRP A 233 -2.94 3.18 -18.06
C TRP A 233 -2.31 2.16 -17.11
N LEU A 234 -3.04 1.76 -16.08
CA LEU A 234 -2.69 0.64 -15.23
C LEU A 234 -3.76 -0.45 -15.37
N GLU A 235 -3.30 -1.68 -15.56
CA GLU A 235 -4.10 -2.89 -15.58
C GLU A 235 -3.60 -3.80 -14.46
N CYS A 236 -4.47 -4.27 -13.58
CA CYS A 236 -4.14 -5.07 -12.40
C CYS A 236 -4.63 -6.50 -12.57
N LYS A 237 -3.82 -7.49 -12.18
CA LYS A 237 -4.23 -8.90 -12.16
C LYS A 237 -3.73 -9.64 -10.94
N THR A 238 -4.65 -10.36 -10.30
CA THR A 238 -4.40 -11.17 -9.10
C THR A 238 -4.44 -12.68 -9.36
N GLY A 239 -4.21 -13.11 -10.61
CA GLY A 239 -4.35 -14.49 -11.07
C GLY A 239 -3.76 -14.73 -12.46
N GLU A 240 -4.20 -15.78 -13.13
CA GLU A 240 -3.70 -16.19 -14.46
C GLU A 240 -3.70 -15.03 -15.47
N TYR A 241 -2.52 -14.71 -16.01
CA TYR A 241 -2.30 -13.56 -16.88
C TYR A 241 -1.85 -13.95 -18.31
N ALA A 242 -1.36 -15.18 -18.51
CA ALA A 242 -0.77 -15.62 -19.77
C ALA A 242 -1.72 -15.49 -20.97
N ALA A 243 -3.02 -15.73 -20.75
CA ALA A 243 -4.04 -15.63 -21.79
C ALA A 243 -4.39 -14.18 -22.18
N TYR A 244 -4.05 -13.19 -21.34
CA TYR A 244 -4.56 -11.82 -21.47
C TYR A 244 -3.49 -10.80 -21.85
N ILE A 245 -2.21 -11.08 -21.61
CA ILE A 245 -1.12 -10.11 -21.85
C ILE A 245 -1.04 -9.61 -23.30
N THR A 246 -1.32 -10.48 -24.29
CA THR A 246 -1.41 -10.08 -25.70
C THR A 246 -2.58 -9.12 -25.94
N LYS A 247 -3.75 -9.41 -25.35
CA LYS A 247 -4.95 -8.56 -25.44
C LYS A 247 -4.66 -7.14 -24.93
N TYR A 248 -3.97 -7.02 -23.79
CA TYR A 248 -3.61 -5.70 -23.25
C TYR A 248 -2.64 -4.94 -24.15
N SER A 249 -1.66 -5.64 -24.73
CA SER A 249 -0.74 -5.04 -25.69
C SER A 249 -1.46 -4.50 -26.94
N ASP A 250 -2.51 -5.17 -27.41
CA ASP A 250 -3.28 -4.70 -28.56
C ASP A 250 -4.19 -3.53 -28.22
N VAL A 251 -4.88 -3.59 -27.08
CA VAL A 251 -5.69 -2.47 -26.56
C VAL A 251 -4.84 -1.21 -26.35
N ARG A 252 -3.60 -1.35 -25.85
CA ARG A 252 -2.65 -0.23 -25.72
C ARG A 252 -2.47 0.51 -27.04
N LYS A 253 -2.28 -0.23 -28.14
CA LYS A 253 -2.06 0.34 -29.48
C LYS A 253 -3.30 1.11 -29.93
N VAL A 254 -4.49 0.56 -29.72
CA VAL A 254 -5.76 1.22 -30.04
C VAL A 254 -5.93 2.52 -29.25
N LEU A 255 -5.66 2.49 -27.94
CA LEU A 255 -5.68 3.68 -27.08
C LEU A 255 -4.57 4.69 -27.41
N SER A 256 -3.55 4.29 -28.18
CA SER A 256 -2.33 5.06 -28.42
C SER A 256 -1.57 5.44 -27.13
N VAL A 257 -1.58 4.55 -26.13
CA VAL A 257 -0.81 4.76 -24.89
C VAL A 257 0.64 4.33 -25.13
N PRO A 258 1.65 5.16 -24.79
CA PRO A 258 3.05 4.76 -24.86
C PRO A 258 3.32 3.50 -24.03
N LYS A 259 4.24 2.63 -24.48
CA LYS A 259 4.57 1.37 -23.77
C LYS A 259 4.97 1.63 -22.32
N GLU A 260 5.73 2.69 -22.10
CA GLU A 260 6.27 3.10 -20.81
C GLU A 260 5.15 3.57 -19.87
N ARG A 261 4.02 4.04 -20.43
CA ARG A 261 2.86 4.55 -19.69
C ARG A 261 1.66 3.58 -19.70
N ALA A 262 1.88 2.35 -20.13
CA ALA A 262 0.92 1.25 -20.04
C ALA A 262 1.52 0.16 -19.17
N ILE A 263 1.04 0.05 -17.93
CA ILE A 263 1.65 -0.79 -16.89
C ILE A 263 0.67 -1.90 -16.49
N LEU A 264 1.06 -3.15 -16.76
CA LEU A 264 0.37 -4.34 -16.29
C LEU A 264 0.98 -4.77 -14.95
N ILE A 265 0.20 -4.73 -13.89
CA ILE A 265 0.59 -5.08 -12.54
C ILE A 265 0.10 -6.49 -12.22
N LEU A 266 1.04 -7.40 -12.05
CA LEU A 266 0.78 -8.81 -11.77
C LEU A 266 1.14 -9.12 -10.32
N LEU A 267 0.15 -9.54 -9.53
CA LEU A 267 0.34 -9.87 -8.12
C LEU A 267 1.14 -11.16 -7.95
N GLY A 268 2.16 -11.14 -7.09
CA GLY A 268 2.86 -12.33 -6.61
C GLY A 268 3.85 -12.95 -7.60
N ILE A 269 4.24 -12.22 -8.65
CA ILE A 269 5.31 -12.66 -9.57
C ILE A 269 6.66 -12.05 -9.21
N GLU A 270 7.74 -12.78 -9.50
CA GLU A 270 9.12 -12.36 -9.23
C GLU A 270 9.58 -11.23 -10.17
N ASP A 271 10.52 -10.39 -9.70
CA ASP A 271 11.02 -9.24 -10.45
C ASP A 271 11.63 -9.64 -11.81
N GLU A 272 12.37 -10.74 -11.87
CA GLU A 272 12.96 -11.25 -13.12
C GLU A 272 11.89 -11.56 -14.18
N LEU A 273 10.77 -12.12 -13.75
CA LEU A 273 9.64 -12.42 -14.63
C LEU A 273 8.99 -11.13 -15.16
N THR A 274 8.91 -10.07 -14.36
CA THR A 274 8.40 -8.76 -14.82
C THR A 274 9.25 -8.19 -15.96
N ILE A 275 10.57 -8.32 -15.87
CA ILE A 275 11.53 -7.86 -16.89
C ILE A 275 11.31 -8.66 -18.18
N ASN A 276 11.29 -9.98 -18.09
CA ASN A 276 11.09 -10.87 -19.22
C ASN A 276 9.76 -10.60 -19.94
N LEU A 277 8.66 -10.47 -19.21
CA LEU A 277 7.35 -10.16 -19.79
C LEU A 277 7.33 -8.76 -20.42
N THR A 278 8.01 -7.77 -19.83
CA THR A 278 8.14 -6.43 -20.43
C THR A 278 8.90 -6.45 -21.75
N HIS A 279 9.89 -7.33 -21.93
CA HIS A 279 10.62 -7.48 -23.18
C HIS A 279 9.81 -8.24 -24.23
N LEU A 280 9.13 -9.30 -23.82
CA LEU A 280 8.35 -10.17 -24.72
C LEU A 280 7.08 -9.50 -25.22
N TYR A 281 6.45 -8.66 -24.39
CA TYR A 281 5.17 -8.04 -24.70
C TYR A 281 5.32 -6.51 -24.85
N GLY A 282 4.43 -5.91 -25.63
CA GLY A 282 4.46 -4.48 -25.94
C GLY A 282 4.08 -3.56 -24.77
N MET A 283 4.06 -4.04 -23.53
CA MET A 283 3.54 -3.34 -22.37
C MET A 283 4.53 -3.44 -21.21
N THR A 284 4.61 -2.41 -20.37
CA THR A 284 5.43 -2.47 -19.16
C THR A 284 4.77 -3.42 -18.17
N VAL A 285 5.52 -4.36 -17.61
CA VAL A 285 5.03 -5.29 -16.59
C VAL A 285 5.71 -4.99 -15.26
N ALA A 286 4.93 -5.04 -14.19
CA ALA A 286 5.39 -4.83 -12.82
C ALA A 286 4.68 -5.80 -11.87
N ASN A 287 5.14 -5.86 -10.63
CA ASN A 287 4.48 -6.54 -9.52
C ASN A 287 4.06 -5.54 -8.43
N GLU A 288 3.47 -6.04 -7.34
CA GLU A 288 3.02 -5.24 -6.21
C GLU A 288 4.13 -4.42 -5.52
N HIS A 289 5.40 -4.79 -5.72
CA HIS A 289 6.55 -4.11 -5.14
C HIS A 289 7.15 -3.05 -6.08
N SER A 290 7.13 -3.30 -7.39
CA SER A 290 7.82 -2.47 -8.40
C SER A 290 6.92 -1.50 -9.16
N PHE A 291 5.59 -1.65 -9.13
CA PHE A 291 4.71 -0.85 -10.00
C PHE A 291 4.81 0.66 -9.78
N LEU A 292 4.98 1.13 -8.54
CA LEU A 292 5.13 2.56 -8.24
C LEU A 292 6.44 3.13 -8.82
N GLU A 293 7.51 2.34 -8.83
CA GLU A 293 8.76 2.71 -9.49
C GLU A 293 8.55 2.85 -10.99
N LYS A 294 7.87 1.87 -11.63
CA LYS A 294 7.54 1.93 -13.06
C LYS A 294 6.65 3.13 -13.39
N VAL A 295 5.67 3.46 -12.56
CA VAL A 295 4.87 4.70 -12.70
C VAL A 295 5.77 5.93 -12.62
N SER A 296 6.69 5.97 -11.66
CA SER A 296 7.62 7.10 -11.53
C SER A 296 8.49 7.28 -12.78
N VAL A 297 9.00 6.18 -13.34
CA VAL A 297 9.76 6.18 -14.59
C VAL A 297 8.90 6.69 -15.75
N ALA A 298 7.67 6.20 -15.86
CA ALA A 298 6.71 6.57 -16.91
C ALA A 298 6.34 8.06 -16.90
N LEU A 299 6.36 8.67 -15.71
CA LEU A 299 6.10 10.08 -15.51
C LEU A 299 7.37 10.94 -15.66
N GLY A 300 8.53 10.33 -15.96
CA GLY A 300 9.79 11.06 -16.08
C GLY A 300 10.33 11.56 -14.74
N ILE A 301 9.73 11.14 -13.62
CA ILE A 301 10.19 11.42 -12.27
C ILE A 301 11.58 10.77 -12.07
N THR A 302 11.86 9.68 -12.80
CA THR A 302 13.11 8.91 -12.72
C THR A 302 14.14 9.28 -13.81
N LYS A 303 13.83 10.17 -14.78
CA LYS A 303 14.76 10.57 -15.86
C LYS A 303 15.76 11.66 -15.49
N GLN A 304 15.84 12.00 -14.21
CA GLN A 304 16.85 12.88 -13.64
C GLN A 304 17.92 12.10 -12.85
N ILE A 305 18.01 10.77 -13.02
CA ILE A 305 18.81 9.91 -12.13
C ILE A 305 20.28 9.69 -12.56
N GLU A 306 20.73 10.19 -13.73
CA GLU A 306 22.18 10.24 -14.05
C GLU A 306 22.82 11.64 -13.94
N GLU A 307 22.03 12.70 -13.70
CA GLU A 307 22.56 14.07 -13.47
C GLU A 307 21.90 14.83 -12.31
N LYS A 308 20.92 14.25 -11.62
CA LYS A 308 20.11 14.92 -10.57
C LYS A 308 19.50 13.88 -9.61
N GLU A 309 20.34 13.12 -8.92
CA GLU A 309 19.89 12.36 -7.75
C GLU A 309 19.73 13.30 -6.53
N THR A 310 18.75 14.20 -6.62
CA THR A 310 18.28 15.07 -5.54
C THR A 310 16.75 15.27 -5.59
N VAL A 311 16.02 14.17 -5.35
CA VAL A 311 14.84 13.99 -4.44
C VAL A 311 13.46 14.69 -4.69
N LYS A 312 12.33 14.09 -4.21
CA LYS A 312 11.46 14.60 -3.11
C LYS A 312 10.14 13.88 -2.75
N ILE A 313 10.10 13.43 -1.48
CA ILE A 313 9.14 13.51 -0.34
C ILE A 313 7.63 13.38 -0.51
N ILE A 314 7.08 12.56 0.41
CA ILE A 314 5.69 12.36 0.85
C ILE A 314 5.22 13.55 1.69
N ALA A 315 4.20 14.27 1.21
CA ALA A 315 3.49 15.29 1.96
C ALA A 315 2.79 14.71 3.21
N PRO A 316 2.53 15.54 4.24
CA PRO A 316 2.62 15.17 5.65
C PRO A 316 1.42 14.35 6.14
N ILE A 317 1.71 13.29 6.90
CA ILE A 317 0.72 12.59 7.70
C ILE A 317 0.47 13.42 8.95
N SER A 318 -0.73 13.96 9.08
CA SER A 318 -1.18 14.69 10.26
C SER A 318 -1.42 13.73 11.44
N GLY A 319 -0.55 13.82 12.44
CA GLY A 319 -0.67 13.19 13.75
C GLY A 319 0.71 12.99 14.38
N PRO A 320 0.89 13.16 15.71
CA PRO A 320 2.20 13.08 16.35
C PRO A 320 2.65 11.62 16.41
N THR A 321 3.22 11.11 15.33
CA THR A 321 4.10 9.94 15.42
C THR A 321 5.35 10.38 16.15
N SER A 322 5.61 9.81 17.34
CA SER A 322 6.84 10.08 18.09
C SER A 322 8.07 9.89 17.20
N LEU A 323 9.12 10.69 17.39
CA LEU A 323 10.37 10.59 16.63
C LEU A 323 10.92 9.15 16.58
N SER A 324 10.80 8.41 17.69
CA SER A 324 11.17 6.98 17.75
C SER A 324 10.38 6.12 16.75
N THR A 325 9.11 6.43 16.50
CA THR A 325 8.30 5.71 15.50
C THR A 325 8.79 6.00 14.08
N VAL A 326 9.17 7.25 13.80
CA VAL A 326 9.74 7.65 12.50
C VAL A 326 11.03 6.88 12.24
N LEU A 327 11.95 6.88 13.20
CA LEU A 327 13.25 6.21 13.09
C LEU A 327 13.11 4.67 13.03
N ASN A 328 12.17 4.09 13.78
CA ASN A 328 11.89 2.66 13.72
C ASN A 328 11.33 2.23 12.36
N LYS A 329 10.43 3.03 11.75
CA LYS A 329 9.89 2.76 10.41
C LYS A 329 10.96 2.87 9.33
N ALA A 330 11.95 3.73 9.54
CA ALA A 330 13.10 3.89 8.64
C ALA A 330 14.20 2.83 8.85
N ASP A 331 13.97 1.85 9.73
CA ASP A 331 14.91 0.78 10.07
C ASP A 331 16.28 1.31 10.57
N VAL A 332 16.22 2.44 11.29
CA VAL A 332 17.36 3.12 11.93
C VAL A 332 17.00 3.47 13.36
N ARG A 333 16.59 2.48 14.14
CA ARG A 333 16.32 2.67 15.57
C ARG A 333 17.59 3.11 16.29
N PRO A 334 17.61 4.28 16.98
CA PRO A 334 18.78 4.67 17.75
C PRO A 334 18.96 3.77 18.97
N VAL A 335 20.22 3.43 19.23
CA VAL A 335 20.65 2.70 20.44
C VAL A 335 21.75 3.54 21.13
N PRO A 336 21.40 4.72 21.66
CA PRO A 336 22.37 5.68 22.18
C PRO A 336 23.25 5.12 23.30
N GLU A 337 22.70 4.24 24.12
CA GLU A 337 23.38 3.62 25.26
C GLU A 337 24.60 2.77 24.85
N TYR A 338 24.64 2.27 23.61
CA TYR A 338 25.70 1.36 23.14
C TYR A 338 26.45 1.85 21.90
N ARG A 339 25.91 2.82 21.14
CA ARG A 339 26.46 3.22 19.83
C ARG A 339 27.93 3.67 19.89
N GLN A 340 28.28 4.58 20.81
CA GLN A 340 29.64 5.10 20.88
C GLN A 340 30.66 4.02 21.26
N GLN A 341 30.31 3.16 22.23
CA GLN A 341 31.14 2.03 22.60
C GLN A 341 31.28 1.03 21.45
N ALA A 342 30.20 0.77 20.71
CA ALA A 342 30.22 -0.10 19.54
C ALA A 342 31.18 0.42 18.45
N ILE A 343 31.20 1.73 18.21
CA ILE A 343 32.13 2.36 17.25
C ILE A 343 33.58 2.16 17.68
N VAL A 344 33.88 2.36 18.96
CA VAL A 344 35.23 2.16 19.51
C VAL A 344 35.69 0.71 19.38
N GLU A 345 34.83 -0.25 19.75
CA GLU A 345 35.12 -1.68 19.65
C GLU A 345 35.27 -2.13 18.20
N LEU A 346 34.45 -1.63 17.28
CA LEU A 346 34.59 -1.89 15.84
C LEU A 346 35.94 -1.42 15.32
N ILE A 347 36.36 -0.20 15.67
CA ILE A 347 37.69 0.32 15.29
C ILE A 347 38.80 -0.58 15.86
N ALA A 348 38.67 -1.05 17.10
CA ALA A 348 39.65 -1.96 17.70
C ALA A 348 39.70 -3.31 16.97
N MET A 349 38.53 -3.89 16.65
CA MET A 349 38.41 -5.13 15.90
C MET A 349 39.11 -5.05 14.54
N PHE A 350 38.83 -4.01 13.75
CA PHE A 350 39.44 -3.83 12.42
C PHE A 350 40.90 -3.39 12.46
N LYS A 351 41.40 -2.81 13.57
CA LYS A 351 42.84 -2.58 13.77
C LYS A 351 43.60 -3.86 14.11
N SER A 352 42.93 -4.82 14.76
CA SER A 352 43.53 -6.07 15.23
C SER A 352 43.49 -7.21 14.21
N SER A 353 42.67 -7.10 13.16
CA SER A 353 42.48 -8.11 12.12
C SER A 353 42.69 -7.51 10.73
N ASN A 354 43.54 -8.15 9.92
CA ASN A 354 43.71 -7.83 8.50
C ASN A 354 42.81 -8.67 7.58
N GLN A 355 41.97 -9.54 8.14
CA GLN A 355 41.04 -10.36 7.36
C GLN A 355 39.62 -9.76 7.39
N PRO A 356 38.89 -9.81 6.27
CA PRO A 356 37.48 -9.41 6.24
C PRO A 356 36.66 -10.21 7.24
N ILE A 357 35.83 -9.52 8.03
CA ILE A 357 35.01 -10.11 9.08
C ILE A 357 33.61 -10.37 8.51
N THR A 358 33.08 -11.58 8.69
CA THR A 358 31.73 -11.88 8.22
C THR A 358 30.68 -11.12 9.04
N PRO A 359 29.49 -10.79 8.50
CA PRO A 359 28.43 -10.12 9.26
C PRO A 359 28.01 -10.88 10.53
N ILE A 360 28.06 -12.22 10.49
CA ILE A 360 27.69 -13.08 11.61
C ILE A 360 28.72 -12.94 12.75
N GLU A 361 30.00 -13.02 12.43
CA GLU A 361 31.09 -12.87 13.40
C GLU A 361 31.15 -11.45 13.96
N LEU A 362 31.02 -10.45 13.08
CA LEU A 362 30.99 -9.04 13.44
C LEU A 362 29.91 -8.75 14.48
N LYS A 363 28.69 -9.22 14.20
CA LYS A 363 27.53 -9.04 15.08
C LYS A 363 27.69 -9.78 16.41
N ALA A 364 28.19 -11.01 16.38
CA ALA A 364 28.38 -11.81 17.59
C ALA A 364 29.46 -11.22 18.50
N ALA A 365 30.64 -10.91 17.95
CA ALA A 365 31.76 -10.36 18.71
C ALA A 365 31.44 -8.96 19.27
N LEU A 366 30.76 -8.13 18.48
CA LEU A 366 30.36 -6.79 18.93
C LEU A 366 29.33 -6.85 20.07
N ALA A 367 28.33 -7.74 19.97
CA ALA A 367 27.33 -7.93 21.03
C ALA A 367 27.97 -8.35 22.36
N GLU A 368 28.95 -9.26 22.31
CA GLU A 368 29.70 -9.70 23.48
C GLU A 368 30.52 -8.55 24.10
N ARG A 369 31.28 -7.80 23.29
CA ARG A 369 32.16 -6.73 23.76
C ARG A 369 31.45 -5.57 24.42
N ILE A 370 30.24 -5.22 23.96
CA ILE A 370 29.48 -4.08 24.48
C ILE A 370 28.32 -4.48 25.41
N GLY A 371 28.09 -5.78 25.60
CA GLY A 371 27.02 -6.29 26.45
C GLY A 371 25.60 -5.96 25.95
N ALA A 372 25.42 -5.78 24.63
CA ALA A 372 24.14 -5.47 24.01
C ALA A 372 23.47 -6.70 23.38
N SER A 373 22.14 -6.65 23.22
CA SER A 373 21.43 -7.70 22.49
C SER A 373 21.82 -7.73 21.01
N ARG A 374 21.68 -8.90 20.38
CA ARG A 374 21.89 -9.04 18.91
C ARG A 374 21.00 -8.12 18.09
N SER A 375 19.81 -7.75 18.58
CA SER A 375 18.94 -6.79 17.89
C SER A 375 19.50 -5.38 17.96
N GLN A 376 19.92 -4.93 19.15
CA GLN A 376 20.52 -3.62 19.34
C GLN A 376 21.81 -3.44 18.51
N VAL A 377 22.63 -4.48 18.43
CA VAL A 377 23.81 -4.47 17.55
C VAL A 377 23.39 -4.38 16.08
N GLN A 378 22.33 -5.07 15.65
CA GLN A 378 21.83 -4.95 14.28
C GLN A 378 21.40 -3.51 13.96
N ASP A 379 20.69 -2.85 14.87
CA ASP A 379 20.24 -1.47 14.69
C ASP A 379 21.43 -0.51 14.51
N ILE A 380 22.49 -0.67 15.32
CA ILE A 380 23.74 0.10 15.19
C ILE A 380 24.42 -0.16 13.84
N LEU A 381 24.52 -1.44 13.46
CA LEU A 381 25.14 -1.83 12.19
C LEU A 381 24.36 -1.30 10.98
N ASN A 382 23.03 -1.30 11.03
CA ASN A 382 22.17 -0.75 9.98
C ASN A 382 22.43 0.75 9.78
N ALA A 383 22.53 1.52 10.88
CA ALA A 383 22.85 2.94 10.80
C ALA A 383 24.24 3.17 10.15
N MET A 384 25.24 2.36 10.52
CA MET A 384 26.59 2.44 9.97
C MET A 384 26.67 2.08 8.47
N VAL A 385 25.91 1.06 8.03
CA VAL A 385 25.79 0.71 6.60
C VAL A 385 25.20 1.87 5.81
N ARG A 386 24.06 2.40 6.28
CA ARG A 386 23.37 3.52 5.61
C ARG A 386 24.21 4.80 5.55
N SER A 387 25.16 4.97 6.47
CA SER A 387 26.10 6.10 6.48
C SER A 387 27.41 5.83 5.72
N GLY A 388 27.52 4.69 5.04
CA GLY A 388 28.71 4.30 4.27
C GLY A 388 29.94 4.10 5.14
N CYS A 389 29.78 3.56 6.36
CA CYS A 389 30.89 3.34 7.28
C CYS A 389 31.67 2.06 7.02
N PHE A 390 31.08 1.09 6.31
CA PHE A 390 31.70 -0.19 5.98
C PHE A 390 32.17 -0.22 4.54
N LEU A 391 33.37 -0.74 4.32
CA LEU A 391 33.96 -0.93 3.01
C LEU A 391 34.23 -2.41 2.74
N ASP A 392 34.00 -2.84 1.51
CA ASP A 392 34.30 -4.19 1.02
C ASP A 392 35.80 -4.37 0.67
N GLY A 393 36.14 -5.56 0.15
CA GLY A 393 37.51 -5.90 -0.25
C GLY A 393 38.09 -5.00 -1.35
N ASP A 394 37.24 -4.40 -2.17
CA ASP A 394 37.61 -3.47 -3.23
C ASP A 394 37.65 -2.01 -2.73
N GLY A 395 37.30 -1.79 -1.46
CA GLY A 395 37.29 -0.48 -0.82
C GLY A 395 36.05 0.36 -1.15
N GLN A 396 35.01 -0.24 -1.73
CA GLN A 396 33.74 0.43 -2.03
C GLN A 396 32.83 0.42 -0.81
N SER A 397 31.98 1.44 -0.69
CA SER A 397 31.02 1.54 0.40
C SER A 397 29.94 0.47 0.28
N MET A 398 29.72 -0.27 1.36
CA MET A 398 28.75 -1.35 1.39
C MET A 398 27.32 -0.80 1.56
N LEU A 399 26.40 -1.25 0.71
CA LEU A 399 24.98 -0.90 0.77
C LEU A 399 24.16 -1.85 1.66
N SER A 400 24.72 -3.00 2.02
CA SER A 400 24.12 -3.99 2.94
C SER A 400 25.21 -4.87 3.59
N LEU A 401 24.90 -5.54 4.70
CA LEU A 401 25.78 -6.54 5.34
C LEU A 401 25.51 -7.95 4.80
N SER A 402 25.53 -8.10 3.47
CA SER A 402 25.39 -9.41 2.79
C SER A 402 26.75 -10.10 2.56
N ALA A 403 27.84 -9.35 2.60
CA ALA A 403 29.21 -9.83 2.39
C ALA A 403 30.12 -9.46 3.58
N SER A 404 31.34 -10.02 3.61
CA SER A 404 32.33 -9.72 4.65
C SER A 404 32.80 -8.27 4.56
N VAL A 405 32.90 -7.63 5.72
CA VAL A 405 33.39 -6.26 5.86
C VAL A 405 34.92 -6.30 5.89
N ALA A 406 35.59 -5.58 4.99
CA ALA A 406 37.04 -5.55 4.96
C ALA A 406 37.62 -4.48 5.89
N LYS A 407 37.02 -3.29 5.93
CA LYS A 407 37.51 -2.15 6.72
C LYS A 407 36.40 -1.14 7.01
N LEU A 408 36.69 -0.23 7.95
CA LEU A 408 35.88 0.96 8.19
C LEU A 408 36.33 2.12 7.29
N VAL A 409 35.42 3.03 6.99
CA VAL A 409 35.70 4.27 6.23
C VAL A 409 36.66 5.21 6.98
N SER A 410 36.76 5.08 8.30
CA SER A 410 37.65 5.89 9.14
C SER A 410 38.09 5.12 10.39
N ASN A 411 39.27 5.44 10.92
CA ASN A 411 39.74 4.98 12.23
C ASN A 411 39.48 6.00 13.35
N ASN A 412 38.76 7.09 13.06
CA ASN A 412 38.39 8.12 14.00
C ASN A 412 36.92 7.94 14.42
N SER A 413 36.70 7.66 15.71
CA SER A 413 35.36 7.41 16.25
C SER A 413 34.42 8.60 16.06
N SER A 414 34.90 9.84 16.16
CA SER A 414 34.07 11.04 15.96
C SER A 414 33.57 11.17 14.51
N ILE A 415 34.34 10.69 13.53
CA ILE A 415 33.92 10.70 12.12
C ILE A 415 32.79 9.69 11.89
N ILE A 416 32.91 8.49 12.48
CA ILE A 416 31.89 7.44 12.37
C ILE A 416 30.62 7.84 13.13
N GLU A 417 30.78 8.39 14.34
CA GLU A 417 29.64 8.86 15.15
C GLU A 417 28.88 9.94 14.40
N ARG A 418 29.56 10.96 13.88
CA ARG A 418 28.95 12.00 13.05
C ARG A 418 28.18 11.39 11.87
N LYS A 419 28.79 10.46 11.13
CA LYS A 419 28.14 9.76 10.01
C LYS A 419 26.85 9.03 10.43
N CYS A 420 26.85 8.39 11.59
CA CYS A 420 25.65 7.75 12.15
C CYS A 420 24.57 8.78 12.51
N ILE A 421 24.94 9.88 13.16
CA ILE A 421 24.02 10.98 13.49
C ILE A 421 23.38 11.55 12.23
N GLU A 422 24.18 11.85 11.20
CA GLU A 422 23.66 12.33 9.92
C GLU A 422 22.72 11.32 9.25
N SER A 423 22.89 10.01 9.45
CA SER A 423 21.94 9.00 8.94
C SER A 423 20.57 9.10 9.62
N TYR A 424 20.52 9.33 10.94
CA TYR A 424 19.27 9.59 11.64
C TYR A 424 18.64 10.92 11.22
N VAL A 425 19.44 11.97 11.02
CA VAL A 425 18.96 13.26 10.47
C VAL A 425 18.30 13.06 9.10
N ARG A 426 18.96 12.33 8.19
CA ARG A 426 18.39 11.99 6.88
C ARG A 426 17.06 11.25 7.00
N ALA A 427 16.97 10.26 7.89
CA ALA A 427 15.74 9.51 8.11
C ALA A 427 14.57 10.38 8.62
N VAL A 428 14.87 11.41 9.42
CA VAL A 428 13.87 12.37 9.91
C VAL A 428 13.43 13.34 8.82
N LEU A 429 14.39 13.94 8.10
CA LEU A 429 14.12 14.89 7.02
C LEU A 429 13.31 14.25 5.87
N LEU A 430 13.53 12.95 5.60
CA LEU A 430 12.76 12.20 4.61
C LEU A 430 11.26 12.11 4.93
N VAL A 431 10.88 12.19 6.21
CA VAL A 431 9.49 12.04 6.67
C VAL A 431 8.88 13.39 7.03
N THR A 432 9.67 14.28 7.62
CA THR A 432 9.22 15.58 8.10
C THR A 432 10.25 16.64 7.70
N SER A 433 10.07 17.24 6.52
CA SER A 433 10.82 18.42 6.09
C SER A 433 10.64 19.56 7.11
N GLY A 434 11.72 20.31 7.36
CA GLY A 434 11.72 21.39 8.34
C GLY A 434 11.64 20.93 9.80
N TYR A 435 11.77 19.63 10.09
CA TYR A 435 11.73 19.11 11.48
C TYR A 435 12.75 19.84 12.38
N PHE A 436 13.95 20.11 11.86
CA PHE A 436 15.04 20.74 12.60
C PHE A 436 14.97 22.27 12.63
N ASP A 437 13.92 22.90 12.10
CA ASP A 437 13.72 24.35 12.22
C ASP A 437 13.20 24.75 13.62
N SER A 438 12.68 23.77 14.37
CA SER A 438 12.18 23.97 15.73
C SER A 438 13.24 23.56 16.78
N PRO A 439 13.64 24.46 17.69
CA PRO A 439 14.54 24.12 18.79
C PRO A 439 14.02 22.99 19.69
N ALA A 440 12.70 22.87 19.84
CA ALA A 440 12.09 21.78 20.62
C ALA A 440 12.28 20.42 19.94
N ASN A 441 12.20 20.38 18.61
CA ASN A 441 12.40 19.16 17.82
C ASN A 441 13.88 18.75 17.79
N ILE A 442 14.80 19.73 17.74
CA ILE A 442 16.24 19.49 17.90
C ILE A 442 16.50 18.85 19.27
N ALA A 443 15.95 19.42 20.35
CA ALA A 443 16.11 18.87 21.69
C ALA A 443 15.51 17.46 21.83
N GLU A 444 14.36 17.19 21.21
CA GLU A 444 13.79 15.84 21.15
C GLU A 444 14.70 14.87 20.38
N PHE A 445 15.25 15.31 19.25
CA PHE A 445 16.18 14.51 18.46
C PHE A 445 17.42 14.13 19.24
N GLU A 446 18.09 15.10 19.85
CA GLU A 446 19.30 14.87 20.62
C GLU A 446 19.04 13.92 21.80
N ARG A 447 17.87 14.04 22.43
CA ARG A 447 17.45 13.14 23.52
C ARG A 447 17.20 11.71 23.03
N VAL A 448 16.54 11.53 21.89
CA VAL A 448 16.18 10.20 21.34
C VAL A 448 17.40 9.51 20.71
N VAL A 449 18.21 10.28 19.99
CA VAL A 449 19.39 9.78 19.28
C VAL A 449 20.61 9.69 20.21
N GLY A 450 20.64 10.45 21.31
CA GLY A 450 21.77 10.49 22.25
C GLY A 450 23.05 11.00 21.60
N GLY A 451 22.95 12.09 20.85
CA GLY A 451 24.06 12.79 20.19
C GLY A 451 23.61 14.15 19.69
N THR A 452 24.54 15.10 19.57
CA THR A 452 24.26 16.48 19.14
C THR A 452 23.81 16.50 17.68
N ALA A 453 22.75 17.24 17.38
CA ALA A 453 22.34 17.46 15.99
C ALA A 453 23.45 18.21 15.24
N PRO A 454 23.66 17.96 13.93
CA PRO A 454 24.60 18.73 13.13
C PRO A 454 24.21 20.22 13.10
N ASP A 455 25.16 21.08 12.77
CA ASP A 455 24.85 22.50 12.56
C ASP A 455 23.85 22.71 11.41
N LYS A 456 23.21 23.88 11.39
CA LYS A 456 22.17 24.20 10.40
C LYS A 456 22.68 24.08 8.96
N ALA A 457 23.93 24.49 8.68
CA ALA A 457 24.50 24.38 7.35
C ALA A 457 24.66 22.91 6.90
N THR A 458 25.04 22.02 7.82
CA THR A 458 25.13 20.58 7.57
C THR A 458 23.74 19.98 7.41
N ILE A 459 22.77 20.36 8.25
CA ILE A 459 21.39 19.91 8.13
C ILE A 459 20.80 20.36 6.80
N ASP A 460 21.01 21.60 6.39
CA ASP A 460 20.52 22.15 5.13
C ASP A 460 21.20 21.48 3.94
N ALA A 461 22.51 21.23 3.99
CA ALA A 461 23.20 20.45 2.95
C ALA A 461 22.67 19.00 2.90
N LEU A 462 22.36 18.40 4.04
CA LEU A 462 21.71 17.09 4.09
C LEU A 462 20.30 17.17 3.51
N ASP A 463 19.53 18.20 3.80
CA ASP A 463 18.19 18.43 3.26
C ASP A 463 18.25 18.66 1.74
N GLU A 464 19.23 19.41 1.23
CA GLU A 464 19.48 19.65 -0.20
C GLU A 464 19.92 18.38 -0.94
N THR A 465 20.80 17.57 -0.33
CA THR A 465 21.17 16.25 -0.89
C THR A 465 20.00 15.26 -0.81
N LEU A 466 19.10 15.47 0.13
CA LEU A 466 17.81 14.84 0.23
C LEU A 466 16.74 15.61 -0.55
N GLY A 467 17.09 16.59 -1.41
CA GLY A 467 16.27 17.41 -2.34
C GLY A 467 14.76 17.50 -2.09
N VAL A 468 14.34 17.60 -0.83
CA VAL A 468 14.46 18.82 -0.03
C VAL A 468 13.94 20.08 -0.70
#